data_AF-A0A9J5XXK8-F1
#
_entry.id   AF-A0A9J5XXK8-F1
#
_cell.length_a   1.000
_cell.length_b   1.000
_cell.length_c   1.000
_cell.angle_alpha   90.00
_cell.angle_beta   90.00
_cell.angle_gamma   90.00
#
_symmetry.space_group_name_H-M   'P 1'
#
loop_
_entity.id
_entity.type
_entity.pdbx_description
1 polymer ?
#
loop_
_entity_poly.entity_id
_entity_poly.type
_entity_poly.pdbx_seq_one_letter_code
_entity_poly.pdbx_strand_id
1 'polypeptide(L)'
;MPVVRSMFPIIFSERYRGTRYYGGDRYIDITARLCRENILEALKFDPAIWRLNVQLFPRFLANFEVSTAPPEPHEKCATFFQSVDYCWYKFLCSPM
;
A
#
# COMPACT_ATOMS: atom_id res chain seq x y z
N MET A 1 7.89 -4.27 -21.47
CA MET A 1 7.90 -3.66 -20.12
C MET A 1 9.33 -3.38 -19.69
N PRO A 2 9.87 -2.18 -19.98
CA PRO A 2 11.27 -1.85 -19.66
C PRO A 2 11.53 -1.64 -18.16
N VAL A 3 10.56 -1.10 -17.41
CA VAL A 3 10.71 -0.82 -15.96
C VAL A 3 10.70 -2.11 -15.12
N VAL A 4 9.82 -3.06 -15.43
CA VAL A 4 9.73 -4.34 -14.69
C VAL A 4 10.99 -5.20 -14.88
N ARG A 5 11.65 -5.09 -16.04
CA ARG A 5 12.90 -5.79 -16.36
C ARG A 5 14.15 -4.93 -16.12
N SER A 6 14.04 -3.94 -15.22
CA SER A 6 15.16 -3.08 -14.84
C SER A 6 15.93 -3.66 -13.64
N MET A 7 16.80 -2.86 -13.03
CA MET A 7 17.53 -3.18 -11.79
C MET A 7 16.63 -3.15 -10.54
N PHE A 8 15.48 -2.47 -10.58
CA PHE A 8 14.62 -2.31 -9.39
C PHE A 8 14.22 -3.62 -8.68
N PRO A 9 13.90 -4.74 -9.37
CA PRO A 9 13.47 -5.97 -8.71
C PRO A 9 14.55 -6.67 -7.88
N ILE A 10 15.83 -6.35 -8.07
CA ILE A 10 16.92 -7.00 -7.32
C ILE A 10 17.30 -6.24 -6.04
N ILE A 11 16.65 -5.11 -5.76
CA ILE A 11 16.95 -4.29 -4.59
C ILE A 11 16.04 -4.69 -3.43
N PHE A 12 16.65 -5.01 -2.29
CA PHE A 12 15.95 -5.34 -1.07
C PHE A 12 15.64 -4.06 -0.28
N SER A 13 14.37 -3.71 -0.20
CA SER A 13 13.91 -2.49 0.46
C SER A 13 12.70 -2.80 1.35
N GLU A 14 12.98 -3.44 2.47
CA GLU A 14 11.96 -3.75 3.47
C GLU A 14 11.57 -2.50 4.26
N ARG A 15 10.33 -2.48 4.78
CA ARG A 15 9.70 -1.35 5.51
C ARG A 15 9.44 -0.12 4.65
N TYR A 16 9.03 0.99 5.26
CA TYR A 16 8.68 2.23 4.58
C TYR A 16 9.87 3.22 4.57
N ARG A 17 9.72 4.28 3.77
CA ARG A 17 10.69 5.39 3.69
C ARG A 17 11.04 5.90 5.09
N GLY A 18 12.33 5.99 5.38
CA GLY A 18 12.84 6.47 6.68
C GLY A 18 12.96 5.39 7.77
N THR A 19 12.34 4.22 7.59
CA THR A 19 12.46 3.07 8.50
C THR A 19 13.03 1.84 7.81
N ARG A 20 13.72 2.03 6.68
CA ARG A 20 14.34 0.95 5.89
C ARG A 20 15.38 0.20 6.71
N TYR A 21 15.41 -1.12 6.54
CA TYR A 21 16.46 -1.96 7.13
C TYR A 21 17.79 -1.85 6.36
N TYR A 22 17.72 -1.66 5.04
CA TYR A 22 18.88 -1.57 4.16
C TYR A 22 19.16 -0.12 3.75
N GLY A 23 20.42 0.18 3.46
CA GLY A 23 20.85 1.48 2.95
C GLY A 23 20.82 1.56 1.43
N GLY A 24 20.81 2.77 0.88
CA GLY A 24 20.90 2.99 -0.58
C GLY A 24 19.55 3.11 -1.31
N ASP A 25 18.43 3.11 -0.60
CA ASP A 25 17.08 3.03 -1.17
C ASP A 25 16.50 4.35 -1.72
N ARG A 26 17.32 5.39 -1.91
CA ARG A 26 16.86 6.74 -2.30
C ARG A 26 15.96 6.72 -3.54
N TYR A 27 16.37 5.98 -4.57
CA TYR A 27 15.61 5.92 -5.83
C TYR A 27 14.33 5.10 -5.70
N ILE A 28 14.32 4.06 -4.86
CA ILE A 28 13.12 3.27 -4.59
C ILE A 28 12.09 4.11 -3.85
N ASP A 29 12.52 4.88 -2.86
CA ASP A 29 11.65 5.79 -2.11
C ASP A 29 11.03 6.87 -3.01
N ILE A 30 11.78 7.39 -3.98
CA ILE A 30 11.27 8.31 -4.99
C ILE A 30 10.19 7.63 -5.85
N THR A 31 10.49 6.44 -6.38
CA THR A 31 9.54 5.67 -7.22
C THR A 31 8.27 5.31 -6.45
N ALA A 32 8.38 4.88 -5.20
CA ALA A 32 7.24 4.55 -4.34
C ALA A 32 6.38 5.78 -4.00
N ARG A 33 7.01 6.95 -3.84
CA ARG A 33 6.28 8.22 -3.66
C ARG A 33 5.52 8.60 -4.93
N LEU A 34 6.19 8.59 -6.09
CA LEU A 34 5.58 8.92 -7.37
C LEU A 34 4.42 7.98 -7.70
N CYS A 35 4.56 6.69 -7.43
CA CYS A 35 3.49 5.72 -7.63
C CYS A 35 2.24 6.08 -6.83
N ARG A 36 2.39 6.43 -5.55
CA ARG A 36 1.26 6.84 -4.70
C ARG A 36 0.62 8.14 -5.18
N GLU A 37 1.42 9.15 -5.49
CA GLU A 37 0.93 10.45 -6.00
C GLU A 37 0.14 10.27 -7.30
N ASN A 38 0.67 9.48 -8.24
CA ASN A 38 -0.01 9.20 -9.50
C ASN A 38 -1.33 8.45 -9.33
N ILE A 39 -1.43 7.52 -8.36
CA ILE A 39 -2.68 6.80 -8.11
C ILE A 39 -3.72 7.73 -7.47
N LEU A 40 -3.32 8.58 -6.53
CA LEU A 40 -4.21 9.57 -5.92
C LEU A 40 -4.74 10.56 -6.96
N GLU A 41 -3.89 11.02 -7.88
CA GLU A 41 -4.29 11.89 -8.98
C GLU A 41 -5.21 11.17 -9.97
N ALA A 42 -4.87 9.94 -10.38
CA ALA A 42 -5.66 9.16 -11.33
C ALA A 42 -7.06 8.80 -10.79
N LEU A 43 -7.18 8.52 -9.49
CA LEU A 43 -8.44 8.20 -8.83
C LEU A 43 -9.14 9.43 -8.25
N LYS A 44 -8.52 10.63 -8.34
CA LYS A 44 -9.03 11.89 -7.78
C LYS A 44 -9.35 11.81 -6.29
N PHE A 45 -8.49 11.15 -5.53
CA PHE A 45 -8.64 11.03 -4.08
C PHE A 45 -7.86 12.13 -3.36
N ASP A 46 -8.45 12.64 -2.27
CA ASP A 46 -7.80 13.63 -1.41
C ASP A 46 -6.68 12.95 -0.60
N PRO A 47 -5.41 13.36 -0.75
CA PRO A 47 -4.29 12.83 0.03
C PRO A 47 -4.40 13.06 1.54
N ALA A 48 -5.19 14.04 1.99
CA ALA A 48 -5.41 14.29 3.41
C ALA A 48 -6.30 13.23 4.06
N ILE A 49 -7.23 12.68 3.27
CA ILE A 49 -8.19 11.68 3.72
C ILE A 49 -7.62 10.29 3.45
N TRP A 50 -7.07 10.06 2.25
CA TRP A 50 -6.67 8.74 1.80
C TRP A 50 -5.16 8.57 1.80
N ARG A 51 -4.68 7.45 2.35
CA ARG A 51 -3.31 6.97 2.09
C ARG A 51 -3.38 5.76 1.17
N LEU A 52 -2.24 5.33 0.64
CA LEU A 52 -2.16 4.17 -0.25
C LEU A 52 -0.96 3.31 0.12
N ASN A 53 -1.17 2.00 0.24
CA ASN A 53 -0.09 1.03 0.31
C ASN A 53 0.20 0.48 -1.09
N VAL A 54 1.44 0.66 -1.56
CA VAL A 54 1.92 0.23 -2.89
C VAL A 54 2.92 -0.93 -2.82
N GLN A 55 3.15 -1.50 -1.63
CA GLN A 55 4.10 -2.60 -1.42
C GLN A 55 3.51 -3.98 -1.75
N LEU A 56 2.19 -4.09 -1.71
CA LEU A 56 1.47 -5.33 -1.91
C LEU A 56 1.52 -5.79 -3.37
N PHE A 57 2.00 -7.02 -3.55
CA PHE A 57 1.88 -7.78 -4.78
C PHE A 57 0.91 -8.95 -4.53
N PRO A 58 0.48 -9.71 -5.56
CA PRO A 58 -0.90 -9.80 -6.10
C PRO A 58 -2.12 -9.46 -5.21
N ARG A 59 -3.27 -9.24 -5.88
CA ARG A 59 -4.58 -8.92 -5.27
C ARG A 59 -5.01 -9.84 -4.12
N PHE A 60 -4.63 -11.13 -4.14
CA PHE A 60 -4.99 -12.05 -3.07
C PHE A 60 -4.25 -11.75 -1.76
N LEU A 61 -2.97 -11.35 -1.81
CA LEU A 61 -2.22 -10.97 -0.61
C LEU A 61 -2.71 -9.64 -0.06
N ALA A 62 -3.12 -8.71 -0.93
CA ALA A 62 -3.76 -7.47 -0.49
C ALA A 62 -5.04 -7.74 0.31
N ASN A 63 -5.90 -8.63 -0.19
CA ASN A 63 -7.11 -9.02 0.54
C ASN A 63 -6.79 -9.78 1.83
N PHE A 64 -5.76 -10.61 1.83
CA PHE A 64 -5.32 -11.35 3.01
C PHE A 64 -4.78 -10.39 4.09
N GLU A 65 -3.92 -9.43 3.73
CA GLU A 65 -3.37 -8.43 4.68
C GLU A 65 -4.49 -7.63 5.35
N VAL A 66 -5.46 -7.15 4.56
CA VAL A 66 -6.64 -6.45 5.08
C VAL A 66 -7.49 -7.35 5.98
N SER A 67 -7.59 -8.65 5.68
CA SER A 67 -8.35 -9.60 6.51
C SER A 67 -7.62 -9.98 7.80
N THR A 68 -6.28 -9.93 7.81
CA THR A 68 -5.45 -10.16 9.01
C THR A 68 -5.31 -8.93 9.89
N ALA A 69 -5.65 -7.74 9.38
CA ALA A 69 -5.63 -6.52 10.16
C ALA A 69 -6.64 -6.64 11.31
N PRO A 70 -6.25 -6.32 12.55
CA PRO A 70 -7.18 -6.41 13.67
C PRO A 70 -8.34 -5.44 13.45
N PRO A 71 -9.60 -5.91 13.50
CA PRO A 71 -10.74 -5.00 13.48
C PRO A 71 -10.74 -4.14 14.75
N GLU A 72 -11.41 -2.99 14.70
CA GLU A 72 -11.68 -2.23 15.92
C GLU A 72 -12.46 -3.10 16.92
N PRO A 73 -12.26 -2.91 18.23
CA PRO A 73 -13.02 -3.63 19.23
C PRO A 73 -14.52 -3.49 18.94
N HIS A 74 -15.20 -4.64 18.80
CA HIS A 74 -16.62 -4.81 18.45
C HIS A 74 -17.01 -4.80 16.96
N GLU A 75 -16.09 -4.64 16.02
CA GLU A 75 -16.37 -4.80 14.58
C GLU A 75 -16.15 -6.25 14.11
N LYS A 76 -17.10 -6.78 13.33
CA LYS A 76 -16.95 -8.07 12.64
C LYS A 76 -16.59 -7.82 11.19
N CYS A 77 -15.43 -8.27 10.74
CA CYS A 77 -15.07 -8.28 9.31
C CYS A 77 -15.88 -9.35 8.57
N ALA A 78 -17.01 -8.96 7.98
CA ALA A 78 -17.76 -9.80 7.04
C ALA A 78 -17.33 -9.45 5.61
N THR A 79 -16.43 -10.24 5.04
CA THR A 79 -16.04 -10.11 3.63
C THR A 79 -17.04 -10.84 2.74
N PHE A 80 -18.08 -10.13 2.28
CA PHE A 80 -18.76 -10.49 1.04
C PHE A 80 -18.05 -9.76 -0.10
N PHE A 81 -17.90 -10.40 -1.26
CA PHE A 81 -17.10 -9.96 -2.42
C PHE A 81 -17.41 -8.56 -3.01
N GLN A 82 -18.28 -7.78 -2.36
CA GLN A 82 -18.74 -6.44 -2.76
C GLN A 82 -18.55 -5.35 -1.69
N SER A 83 -18.19 -5.66 -0.44
CA SER A 83 -18.03 -4.66 0.64
C SER A 83 -16.56 -4.26 0.89
N VAL A 84 -15.78 -4.19 -0.19
CA VAL A 84 -14.33 -3.95 -0.16
C VAL A 84 -14.03 -2.48 0.19
N ASP A 85 -14.94 -1.55 -0.08
CA ASP A 85 -14.68 -0.11 0.02
C ASP A 85 -14.42 0.38 1.46
N TYR A 86 -15.11 -0.17 2.47
CA TYR A 86 -14.99 0.27 3.87
C TYR A 86 -13.73 -0.24 4.57
N CYS A 87 -13.33 -1.49 4.29
CA CYS A 87 -12.13 -2.10 4.88
C CYS A 87 -10.85 -1.49 4.29
N TRP A 88 -10.89 -1.14 3.01
CA TRP A 88 -9.81 -0.40 2.35
C TRP A 88 -9.69 1.02 2.92
N TYR A 89 -10.82 1.71 3.16
CA TYR A 89 -10.82 3.04 3.78
C TYR A 89 -10.09 3.05 5.14
N LYS A 90 -10.38 2.11 6.04
CA LYS A 90 -9.74 2.10 7.38
C LYS A 90 -8.27 1.68 7.37
N PHE A 91 -7.86 0.74 6.51
CA PHE A 91 -6.45 0.33 6.41
C PHE A 91 -5.57 1.42 5.76
N LEU A 92 -6.16 2.23 4.89
CA LEU A 92 -5.52 3.38 4.27
C LEU A 92 -5.52 4.63 5.15
N CYS A 93 -6.50 4.80 6.05
CA CYS A 93 -6.61 5.98 6.92
C CYS A 93 -6.00 5.81 8.32
N SER A 94 -5.65 4.58 8.73
CA SER A 94 -5.00 4.36 10.02
C SER A 94 -3.59 4.96 10.05
N PRO A 95 -3.19 5.65 11.14
CA PRO A 95 -1.81 6.06 11.33
C PRO A 95 -0.97 4.81 11.59
N MET A 96 -0.18 4.39 10.60
CA MET A 96 1.08 3.68 10.86
C MET A 96 2.15 4.67 11.31
#